data_AF-A0A183JAV9-F1
#
_entry.id   AF-A0A183JAV9-F1
#
_cell.length_a   1.000
_cell.length_b   1.000
_cell.length_c   1.000
_cell.angle_alpha   90.00
_cell.angle_beta   90.00
_cell.angle_gamma   90.00
#
_symmetry.space_group_name_H-M   'P 1'
#
loop_
_entity.id
_entity.type
_entity.pdbx_description
1 polymer ?
#
loop_
_entity_poly.entity_id
_entity_poly.type
_entity_poly.pdbx_seq_one_letter_code
_entity_poly.pdbx_strand_id
1 'polypeptide(L)'
;LIIHFTFRRRSSVTVAKSSFQAILEERLKKLHGIWNEVGLDQEQRRNRMSTAIAYLEKLLDQMLTEEGEMLETLKPNDDKPLISLMYDLQTQLQSLQDEKEKRIIQHQCLVEREIELCSKLGRQPTATDLQSPLKQNNLTQLSDKIAALQKLHVYWLRFFEFIFFIKQILG
;
A
#
# COMPACT_ATOMS: atom_id res chain seq x y z
N LEU A 1 -18.50 2.91 -9.15
CA LEU A 1 -17.11 3.33 -9.43
C LEU A 1 -16.79 3.57 -10.92
N ILE A 2 -17.43 2.88 -11.87
CA ILE A 2 -17.15 3.00 -13.32
C ILE A 2 -17.42 4.41 -13.88
N ILE A 3 -18.46 5.10 -13.39
CA ILE A 3 -18.84 6.45 -13.84
C ILE A 3 -17.79 7.51 -13.45
N HIS A 4 -17.09 7.32 -12.32
CA HIS A 4 -16.08 8.28 -11.86
C HIS A 4 -14.79 8.20 -12.69
N PHE A 5 -14.48 7.04 -13.26
CA PHE A 5 -13.30 6.82 -14.10
C PHE A 5 -13.48 7.43 -15.50
N THR A 6 -14.68 7.32 -16.07
CA THR A 6 -15.00 7.92 -17.38
C THR A 6 -15.09 9.45 -17.32
N PHE A 7 -15.61 10.00 -16.21
CA PHE A 7 -15.68 11.45 -15.97
C PHE A 7 -14.28 12.06 -15.73
N ARG A 8 -13.41 11.37 -14.99
CA ARG A 8 -12.03 11.83 -14.73
C ARG A 8 -11.12 11.75 -15.96
N ARG A 9 -11.30 10.75 -16.84
CA ARG A 9 -10.58 10.68 -18.12
C ARG A 9 -10.97 11.80 -19.08
N ARG A 10 -12.27 12.10 -19.21
CA ARG A 10 -12.75 13.18 -20.11
C ARG A 10 -12.27 14.56 -19.69
N SER A 11 -12.21 14.84 -18.39
CA SER A 11 -11.70 16.12 -17.85
C SER A 11 -10.18 16.28 -18.00
N SER A 12 -9.41 15.20 -17.91
CA SER A 12 -7.95 15.25 -18.10
C SER A 12 -7.55 15.56 -19.54
N VAL A 13 -8.22 14.97 -20.53
CA VAL A 13 -7.90 15.17 -21.96
C VAL A 13 -8.25 16.58 -22.43
N THR A 14 -9.37 17.15 -21.96
CA THR A 14 -9.76 18.52 -22.31
C THR A 14 -8.82 19.56 -21.70
N VAL A 15 -8.33 19.34 -20.48
CA VAL A 15 -7.33 20.20 -19.83
C VAL A 15 -5.98 20.11 -20.52
N ALA A 16 -5.52 18.89 -20.86
CA ALA A 16 -4.28 18.70 -21.62
C ALA A 16 -4.35 19.35 -23.00
N LYS A 17 -5.46 19.19 -23.72
CA LYS A 17 -5.69 19.84 -25.02
C LYS A 17 -5.62 21.36 -24.92
N SER A 18 -6.31 21.94 -23.94
CA SER A 18 -6.38 23.40 -23.79
C SER A 18 -5.04 24.01 -23.41
N SER A 19 -4.28 23.36 -22.52
CA SER A 19 -2.93 23.81 -22.14
C SER A 19 -1.92 23.66 -23.27
N PHE A 20 -1.96 22.54 -24.00
CA PHE A 20 -1.10 22.31 -25.16
C PHE A 20 -1.36 23.33 -26.28
N GLN A 21 -2.63 23.62 -26.57
CA GLN A 21 -3.02 24.64 -27.54
C GLN A 21 -2.52 26.04 -27.14
N ALA A 22 -2.69 26.43 -25.87
CA ALA A 22 -2.22 27.72 -25.38
C ALA A 22 -0.70 27.90 -25.54
N ILE A 23 0.08 26.85 -25.24
CA ILE A 23 1.54 26.87 -25.42
C ILE A 23 1.91 27.01 -26.89
N LEU A 24 1.27 26.23 -27.78
CA LEU A 24 1.52 26.31 -29.21
C LEU A 24 1.19 27.70 -29.76
N GLU A 25 0.04 28.27 -29.43
CA GLU A 25 -0.38 29.60 -29.87
C GLU A 25 0.62 30.68 -29.42
N GLU A 26 1.06 30.66 -28.15
CA GLU A 26 2.03 31.62 -27.62
C GLU A 26 3.37 31.53 -28.36
N ARG A 27 3.86 30.31 -28.63
CA ARG A 27 5.14 30.07 -29.30
C ARG A 27 5.07 30.41 -30.78
N LEU A 28 3.97 30.07 -31.45
CA LEU A 28 3.74 30.43 -32.86
C LEU A 28 3.64 31.95 -33.05
N LYS A 29 3.00 32.66 -32.13
CA LYS A 29 2.95 34.13 -32.15
C LYS A 29 4.35 34.75 -32.05
N LYS A 30 5.18 34.25 -31.13
CA LYS A 30 6.59 34.68 -31.00
C LYS A 30 7.39 34.38 -32.26
N LEU A 31 7.24 33.18 -32.81
CA LEU A 31 7.91 32.77 -34.04
C LEU A 31 7.53 33.66 -35.23
N HIS A 32 6.26 34.03 -35.33
CA HIS A 32 5.78 34.96 -36.35
C HIS A 32 6.40 36.36 -36.22
N GLY A 33 6.55 36.86 -34.99
CA GLY A 33 7.28 38.12 -34.72
C GLY A 33 8.71 38.08 -35.24
N ILE A 34 9.45 37.01 -34.90
CA ILE A 34 10.83 36.81 -35.36
C ILE A 34 10.90 36.74 -36.90
N TRP A 35 9.97 36.03 -37.54
CA TRP A 35 9.94 35.95 -39.01
C TRP A 35 9.71 37.30 -39.69
N ASN A 36 8.95 38.18 -39.05
CA ASN A 36 8.73 39.54 -39.54
C ASN A 36 9.99 40.41 -39.37
N GLU A 37 10.67 40.30 -38.23
CA GLU A 37 11.94 41.01 -37.98
C GLU A 37 13.07 40.57 -38.91
N VAL A 38 13.15 39.27 -39.20
CA VAL A 38 14.15 38.71 -40.14
C VAL A 38 13.80 38.99 -41.60
N GLY A 39 12.53 39.28 -41.91
CA GLY A 39 12.08 39.53 -43.28
C GLY A 39 11.91 38.26 -44.12
N LEU A 40 11.53 37.13 -43.50
CA LEU A 40 11.30 35.88 -44.25
C LEU A 40 10.06 35.99 -45.15
N ASP A 41 10.15 35.44 -46.36
CA ASP A 41 9.01 35.32 -47.27
C ASP A 41 8.03 34.20 -46.85
N GLN A 42 6.90 34.10 -47.54
CA GLN A 42 5.86 33.12 -47.22
C GLN A 42 6.27 31.67 -47.52
N GLU A 43 7.16 31.42 -48.48
CA GLU A 43 7.61 30.08 -48.84
C GLU A 43 8.56 29.54 -47.77
N GLN A 44 9.53 30.35 -47.34
CA GLN A 44 10.44 30.03 -46.23
C GLN A 44 9.68 29.76 -44.93
N ARG A 45 8.66 30.57 -44.62
CA ARG A 45 7.79 30.35 -43.44
C ARG A 45 7.02 29.03 -43.54
N ARG A 46 6.46 28.71 -44.71
CA ARG A 46 5.75 27.44 -44.95
C ARG A 46 6.69 26.24 -44.79
N ASN A 47 7.89 26.30 -45.35
CA ASN A 47 8.88 25.22 -45.26
C ASN A 47 9.29 24.97 -43.80
N ARG A 48 9.59 26.05 -43.04
CA ARG A 48 9.91 25.93 -41.61
C ARG A 48 8.74 25.39 -40.80
N MET A 49 7.51 25.79 -41.11
CA MET A 49 6.31 25.28 -40.46
C MET A 49 6.08 23.80 -40.76
N SER A 50 6.27 23.37 -42.00
CA SER A 50 6.17 21.97 -42.41
C SER A 50 7.14 21.09 -41.63
N THR A 51 8.38 21.54 -41.44
CA THR A 51 9.36 20.84 -40.60
C THR A 51 8.89 20.74 -39.13
N ALA A 52 8.37 21.82 -38.56
CA ALA A 52 7.87 21.80 -37.18
C ALA A 52 6.66 20.85 -37.00
N ILE A 53 5.75 20.82 -37.98
CA ILE A 53 4.61 19.90 -38.01
C ILE A 53 5.10 18.45 -38.07
N ALA A 54 6.04 18.13 -38.97
CA ALA A 54 6.58 16.79 -39.11
C ALA A 54 7.24 16.27 -37.81
N TYR A 55 7.95 17.15 -37.08
CA TYR A 55 8.50 16.78 -35.78
C TYR A 55 7.41 16.53 -34.73
N LEU A 56 6.34 17.32 -34.75
CA LEU A 56 5.24 17.15 -33.82
C LEU A 56 4.46 15.85 -34.10
N GLU A 57 4.16 15.57 -35.36
CA GLU A 57 3.53 14.32 -35.80
C GLU A 57 4.34 13.11 -35.35
N LYS A 58 5.65 13.13 -35.61
CA LYS A 58 6.55 12.05 -35.19
C LYS A 58 6.54 11.84 -33.68
N LEU A 59 6.56 12.91 -32.89
CA LEU A 59 6.52 12.81 -31.43
C LEU A 59 5.20 12.19 -30.94
N LEU A 60 4.06 12.62 -31.52
CA LEU A 60 2.76 12.08 -31.16
C LEU A 60 2.64 10.60 -31.54
N ASP A 61 3.16 10.20 -32.71
CA ASP A 61 3.19 8.80 -33.15
C ASP A 61 4.03 7.93 -32.23
N GLN A 62 5.17 8.45 -31.75
CA GLN A 62 5.99 7.76 -30.74
C GLN A 62 5.22 7.55 -29.43
N MET A 63 4.58 8.60 -28.90
CA MET A 63 3.75 8.47 -27.69
C MET A 63 2.60 7.47 -27.89
N LEU A 64 1.94 7.48 -29.05
CA LEU A 64 0.88 6.51 -29.36
C LEU A 64 1.40 5.08 -29.41
N THR A 65 2.61 4.88 -29.95
CA THR A 65 3.26 3.57 -30.03
C THR A 65 3.64 3.08 -28.62
N GLU A 66 4.28 3.92 -27.81
CA GLU A 66 4.66 3.59 -26.43
C GLU A 66 3.44 3.21 -25.58
N GLU A 67 2.35 4.00 -25.65
CA GLU A 67 1.11 3.70 -24.94
C GLU A 67 0.39 2.47 -25.50
N GLY A 68 0.48 2.23 -26.81
CA GLY A 68 -0.07 1.03 -27.46
C GLY A 68 0.66 -0.26 -27.08
N GLU A 69 2.00 -0.22 -27.03
CA GLU A 69 2.83 -1.33 -26.55
C GLU A 69 2.59 -1.59 -25.05
N MET A 70 2.44 -0.52 -24.27
CA MET A 70 2.03 -0.64 -22.87
C MET A 70 0.64 -1.32 -22.79
N LEU A 71 -0.33 -0.95 -23.63
CA LEU A 71 -1.63 -1.61 -23.64
C LEU A 71 -1.54 -3.12 -23.97
N GLU A 72 -0.74 -3.51 -24.96
CA GLU A 72 -0.56 -4.93 -25.34
C GLU A 72 0.14 -5.74 -24.26
N THR A 73 1.18 -5.18 -23.61
CA THR A 73 1.85 -5.83 -22.47
C THR A 73 0.96 -5.93 -21.23
N LEU A 74 -0.01 -5.01 -21.09
CA LEU A 74 -0.98 -4.97 -20.01
C LEU A 74 -2.28 -5.74 -20.29
N LYS A 75 -2.36 -6.57 -21.34
CA LYS A 75 -3.44 -7.56 -21.55
C LYS A 75 -3.11 -8.89 -20.85
N PRO A 76 -3.47 -9.09 -19.57
CA PRO A 76 -3.53 -10.43 -19.02
C PRO A 76 -4.79 -11.13 -19.56
N ASN A 77 -4.73 -12.46 -19.61
CA ASN A 77 -5.83 -13.35 -19.96
C ASN A 77 -7.21 -12.82 -19.48
N ASP A 78 -7.99 -12.37 -20.48
CA ASP A 78 -9.41 -12.03 -20.59
C ASP A 78 -10.22 -11.33 -19.49
N ASP A 79 -9.88 -11.31 -18.18
CA ASP A 79 -10.87 -10.85 -17.17
C ASP A 79 -10.46 -9.68 -16.27
N LYS A 80 -9.19 -9.21 -16.26
CA LYS A 80 -8.81 -8.10 -15.37
C LYS A 80 -7.58 -7.31 -15.84
N PRO A 81 -7.65 -5.99 -16.07
CA PRO A 81 -6.48 -5.20 -16.49
C PRO A 81 -5.29 -5.40 -15.54
N LEU A 82 -4.05 -5.54 -16.07
CA LEU A 82 -2.86 -5.82 -15.25
C LEU A 82 -2.67 -4.80 -14.11
N ILE A 83 -2.96 -3.52 -14.37
CA ILE A 83 -2.94 -2.47 -13.34
C ILE A 83 -3.88 -2.82 -12.17
N SER A 84 -5.08 -3.31 -12.47
CA SER A 84 -6.01 -3.72 -11.42
C SER A 84 -5.50 -4.93 -10.65
N LEU A 85 -4.87 -5.91 -11.32
CA LEU A 85 -4.24 -7.05 -10.66
C LEU A 85 -3.08 -6.62 -9.77
N MET A 86 -2.23 -5.69 -10.23
CA MET A 86 -1.14 -5.12 -9.43
C MET A 86 -1.65 -4.45 -8.17
N TYR A 87 -2.70 -3.63 -8.28
CA TYR A 87 -3.35 -3.01 -7.13
C TYR A 87 -3.94 -4.05 -6.16
N ASP A 88 -4.56 -5.12 -6.67
CA ASP A 88 -5.07 -6.19 -5.80
C ASP A 88 -3.93 -6.90 -5.06
N LEU A 89 -2.86 -7.26 -5.77
CA LEU A 89 -1.71 -7.94 -5.18
C LEU A 89 -1.02 -7.06 -4.13
N GLN A 90 -0.88 -5.76 -4.40
CA GLN A 90 -0.38 -4.80 -3.41
C GLN A 90 -1.30 -4.73 -2.19
N THR A 91 -2.61 -4.69 -2.39
CA THR A 91 -3.60 -4.65 -1.31
C THR A 91 -3.55 -5.94 -0.47
N GLN A 92 -3.43 -7.10 -1.11
CA GLN A 92 -3.30 -8.41 -0.43
C GLN A 92 -1.98 -8.51 0.33
N LEU A 93 -0.89 -8.02 -0.25
CA LEU A 93 0.41 -8.03 0.41
C LEU A 93 0.39 -7.14 1.65
N GLN A 94 -0.23 -5.96 1.57
CA GLN A 94 -0.40 -5.07 2.71
C GLN A 94 -1.26 -5.72 3.81
N SER A 95 -2.39 -6.33 3.46
CA SER A 95 -3.27 -6.96 4.46
C SER A 95 -2.59 -8.13 5.18
N LEU A 96 -1.77 -8.92 4.46
CA LEU A 96 -0.96 -9.99 5.05
C LEU A 96 0.16 -9.44 5.95
N GLN A 97 0.77 -8.32 5.60
CA GLN A 97 1.76 -7.64 6.44
C GLN A 97 1.12 -7.13 7.73
N ASP A 98 -0.02 -6.47 7.64
CA ASP A 98 -0.77 -5.98 8.81
C ASP A 98 -1.20 -7.15 9.72
N GLU A 99 -1.65 -8.27 9.13
CA GLU A 99 -2.01 -9.47 9.89
C GLU A 99 -0.79 -10.07 10.59
N LYS A 100 0.35 -10.16 9.91
CA LYS A 100 1.61 -10.62 10.51
C LYS A 100 2.02 -9.74 11.69
N GLU A 101 1.96 -8.43 11.55
CA GLU A 101 2.31 -7.48 12.62
C GLU A 101 1.37 -7.62 13.82
N LYS A 102 0.06 -7.73 13.60
CA LYS A 102 -0.92 -8.00 14.66
C LYS A 102 -0.60 -9.30 15.42
N ARG A 103 -0.23 -10.36 14.71
CA ARG A 103 0.15 -11.64 15.34
C ARG A 103 1.43 -11.54 16.16
N ILE A 104 2.41 -10.74 15.72
CA ILE A 104 3.64 -10.47 16.48
C ILE A 104 3.32 -9.74 17.78
N ILE A 105 2.54 -8.66 17.70
CA ILE A 105 2.12 -7.88 18.88
C ILE A 105 1.34 -8.77 19.85
N GLN A 106 0.38 -9.54 19.35
CA GLN A 106 -0.40 -10.47 20.17
C GLN A 106 0.50 -11.49 20.87
N HIS A 107 1.48 -12.07 20.15
CA HIS A 107 2.43 -13.01 20.75
C HIS A 107 3.26 -12.36 21.85
N GLN A 108 3.78 -11.14 21.62
CA GLN A 108 4.54 -10.39 22.62
C GLN A 108 3.72 -10.16 23.90
N CYS A 109 2.49 -9.68 23.79
CA CYS A 109 1.61 -9.47 24.95
C CYS A 109 1.33 -10.76 25.72
N LEU A 110 1.14 -11.89 25.02
CA LEU A 110 0.94 -13.19 25.67
C LEU A 110 2.20 -13.64 26.41
N VAL A 111 3.37 -13.52 25.80
CA VAL A 111 4.65 -13.86 26.44
C VAL A 111 4.89 -13.01 27.69
N GLU A 112 4.70 -11.70 27.61
CA GLU A 112 4.80 -10.80 28.77
C GLU A 112 3.85 -11.23 29.90
N ARG A 113 2.62 -11.58 29.55
CA ARG A 113 1.62 -12.04 30.53
C ARG A 113 1.98 -13.38 31.15
N GLU A 114 2.55 -14.31 30.38
CA GLU A 114 3.08 -15.57 30.90
C GLU A 114 4.19 -15.31 31.91
N ILE A 115 5.17 -14.47 31.57
CA ILE A 115 6.30 -14.11 32.44
C ILE A 115 5.79 -13.55 33.77
N GLU A 116 4.83 -12.62 33.73
CA GLU A 116 4.23 -12.02 34.92
C GLU A 116 3.56 -13.06 35.83
N LEU A 117 2.75 -13.96 35.26
CA LEU A 117 2.04 -14.99 36.03
C LEU A 117 2.99 -16.04 36.60
N CYS A 118 3.99 -16.47 35.81
CA CYS A 118 5.02 -17.39 36.25
C CYS A 118 5.84 -16.80 37.40
N SER A 119 6.22 -15.53 37.33
CA SER A 119 6.89 -14.80 38.41
C SER A 119 6.07 -14.83 39.71
N LYS A 120 4.76 -14.53 39.64
CA LYS A 120 3.85 -14.58 40.80
C LYS A 120 3.68 -15.98 41.40
N LEU A 121 3.75 -17.01 40.56
CA LEU A 121 3.57 -18.41 40.97
C LEU A 121 4.89 -19.12 41.34
N GLY A 122 6.03 -18.44 41.27
CA GLY A 122 7.35 -19.05 41.50
C GLY A 122 7.72 -20.11 40.45
N ARG A 123 7.23 -19.98 39.21
CA ARG A 123 7.49 -20.89 38.08
C ARG A 123 8.39 -20.22 37.04
N GLN A 124 9.09 -21.03 36.23
CA GLN A 124 9.78 -20.51 35.05
C GLN A 124 8.84 -20.38 33.85
N PRO A 125 8.95 -19.29 33.06
CA PRO A 125 8.26 -19.15 31.77
C PRO A 125 8.76 -20.20 30.76
N THR A 126 7.95 -20.55 29.76
CA THR A 126 8.47 -21.34 28.63
C THR A 126 9.50 -20.54 27.85
N ALA A 127 10.58 -21.20 27.39
CA ALA A 127 11.50 -20.63 26.42
C ALA A 127 10.78 -20.55 25.06
N THR A 128 10.20 -19.39 24.76
CA THR A 128 9.51 -19.17 23.48
C THR A 128 10.43 -18.37 22.56
N ASP A 129 10.98 -19.04 21.55
CA ASP A 129 11.82 -18.41 20.54
C ASP A 129 10.97 -17.47 19.67
N LEU A 130 11.18 -16.17 19.85
CA LEU A 130 10.48 -15.09 19.15
C LEU A 130 10.73 -15.08 17.63
N GLN A 131 11.69 -15.88 17.15
CA GLN A 131 12.06 -15.95 15.73
C GLN A 131 11.34 -17.07 14.96
N SER A 132 10.61 -17.97 15.63
CA SER A 132 9.90 -19.05 14.96
C SER A 132 8.66 -18.54 14.18
N PRO A 133 8.30 -19.15 13.04
CA PRO A 133 7.12 -18.74 12.28
C PRO A 133 5.85 -18.88 13.12
N LEU A 134 5.20 -17.75 13.41
CA LEU A 134 3.97 -17.64 14.20
C LEU A 134 2.78 -18.27 13.47
N LYS A 135 2.65 -19.59 13.60
CA LYS A 135 1.45 -20.32 13.18
C LYS A 135 0.32 -20.04 14.17
N GLN A 136 -0.91 -19.95 13.67
CA GLN A 136 -2.12 -19.70 14.48
C GLN A 136 -2.24 -20.67 15.67
N ASN A 137 -1.86 -21.93 15.46
CA ASN A 137 -1.89 -22.98 16.49
C ASN A 137 -0.95 -22.71 17.68
N ASN A 138 0.14 -21.97 17.48
CA ASN A 138 1.07 -21.64 18.56
C ASN A 138 0.49 -20.55 19.47
N LEU A 139 -0.22 -19.57 18.89
CA LEU A 139 -0.90 -18.50 19.63
C LEU A 139 -2.03 -19.05 20.50
N THR A 140 -2.84 -19.98 19.97
CA THR A 140 -3.92 -20.60 20.74
C THR A 140 -3.38 -21.42 21.90
N GLN A 141 -2.34 -22.24 21.68
CA GLN A 141 -1.69 -23.01 22.74
C GLN A 141 -1.14 -22.11 23.87
N LEU A 142 -0.49 -21.00 23.51
CA LEU A 142 0.03 -20.05 24.49
C LEU A 142 -1.10 -19.36 25.26
N SER A 143 -2.17 -18.96 24.57
CA SER A 143 -3.36 -18.38 25.18
C SER A 143 -4.02 -19.34 26.18
N ASP A 144 -4.21 -20.61 25.80
CA ASP A 144 -4.80 -21.64 26.68
C ASP A 144 -3.93 -21.88 27.91
N LYS A 145 -2.61 -21.89 27.73
CA LYS A 145 -1.66 -21.99 28.85
C LYS A 145 -1.79 -20.80 29.81
N ILE A 146 -1.86 -19.58 29.30
CA ILE A 146 -2.05 -18.37 30.12
C ILE A 146 -3.38 -18.45 30.88
N ALA A 147 -4.46 -18.90 30.25
CA ALA A 147 -5.74 -19.08 30.93
C ALA A 147 -5.65 -20.12 32.07
N ALA A 148 -4.89 -21.20 31.88
CA ALA A 148 -4.64 -22.19 32.93
C ALA A 148 -3.80 -21.61 34.09
N LEU A 149 -2.76 -20.82 33.79
CA LEU A 149 -1.95 -20.14 34.80
C LEU A 149 -2.77 -19.11 35.60
N GLN A 150 -3.65 -18.36 34.94
CA GLN A 150 -4.56 -17.42 35.59
C GLN A 150 -5.49 -18.12 36.58
N LYS A 151 -6.10 -19.24 36.15
CA LYS A 151 -6.94 -20.05 37.06
C LYS A 151 -6.13 -20.52 38.26
N LEU A 152 -4.93 -21.04 38.05
CA LEU A 152 -4.07 -21.51 39.13
C LEU A 152 -3.72 -20.39 40.12
N HIS A 153 -3.40 -19.19 39.62
CA HIS A 153 -3.12 -18.02 40.45
C HIS A 153 -4.33 -17.62 41.32
N VAL A 154 -5.55 -17.66 40.77
CA VAL A 154 -6.77 -17.40 41.54
C VAL A 154 -6.98 -18.46 42.63
N TYR A 155 -6.76 -19.75 42.33
CA TYR A 155 -6.83 -20.80 43.35
C TYR A 155 -5.78 -20.61 44.44
N TRP A 156 -4.56 -20.22 44.07
CA TRP A 156 -3.50 -19.92 45.01
C TRP A 156 -3.87 -18.79 45.96
N LEU A 157 -4.38 -17.67 45.44
CA LEU A 157 -4.85 -16.56 46.27
C LEU A 157 -5.94 -16.99 47.27
N ARG A 158 -6.96 -17.71 46.80
CA ARG A 158 -8.04 -18.23 47.66
C ARG A 158 -7.53 -19.18 48.73
N PHE A 159 -6.54 -20.03 48.39
CA PHE A 159 -5.92 -20.92 49.36
C PHE A 159 -5.15 -20.14 50.43
N PHE A 160 -4.42 -19.09 50.06
CA PHE A 160 -3.73 -18.22 51.02
C PHE A 160 -4.71 -17.47 51.93
N GLU A 161 -5.79 -16.93 51.37
CA GLU A 161 -6.88 -16.33 52.15
C GLU A 161 -7.47 -17.33 53.16
N PHE A 162 -7.71 -18.57 52.73
CA PHE A 162 -8.20 -19.63 53.59
C PHE A 162 -7.20 -19.98 54.71
N ILE A 163 -5.92 -20.17 54.39
CA ILE A 163 -4.88 -20.46 55.40
C ILE A 163 -4.75 -19.30 56.39
N PHE A 164 -4.81 -18.06 55.92
CA PHE A 164 -4.79 -16.87 56.76
C PHE A 164 -6.00 -16.83 57.69
N PHE A 165 -7.19 -17.12 57.19
CA PHE A 165 -8.42 -17.22 57.97
C PHE A 165 -8.34 -18.33 59.04
N ILE A 166 -7.86 -19.52 58.69
CA ILE A 166 -7.66 -20.63 59.64
C ILE A 166 -6.65 -20.23 60.74
N LYS A 167 -5.57 -19.53 60.39
CA LYS A 167 -4.62 -19.01 61.38
C LYS A 167 -5.24 -18.00 62.35
N GLN A 168 -6.19 -17.18 61.91
CA GLN A 168 -6.91 -16.25 62.80
C GLN A 168 -7.87 -16.96 63.76
N ILE A 169 -8.42 -18.11 63.36
CA ILE A 169 -9.32 -18.91 64.21
C ILE A 169 -8.55 -19.77 65.21
N LEU A 170 -7.38 -20.30 64.81
CA LEU A 170 -6.55 -21.18 65.62
C LEU A 170 -5.51 -20.44 66.48
N GLY A 171 -5.35 -19.14 66.25
CA GLY A 171 -4.71 -18.21 67.19
C GLY A 171 -5.68 -17.79 68.29
#